data_AF-A0A328M5L9-F1
#
_entry.id   AF-A0A328M5L9-F1
#
_cell.length_a   1.000
_cell.length_b   1.000
_cell.length_c   1.000
_cell.angle_alpha   90.00
_cell.angle_beta   90.00
_cell.angle_gamma   90.00
#
_symmetry.space_group_name_H-M   'P 1'
#
loop_
_entity.id
_entity.type
_entity.pdbx_description
1 polymer ?
#
loop_
_entity_poly.entity_id
_entity_poly.type
_entity_poly.pdbx_seq_one_letter_code
_entity_poly.pdbx_strand_id
1 'polypeptide(L)'
;MPLKLTEEELDIKIAMNEATRERYLKYKEITGCSNSVFAVKVGFGRCTIQNWLAGKFDFSQQSLEHMQFIIGSTQEQLRSI
;
A
#
# COMPACT_ATOMS: atom_id res chain seq x y z
N MET A 1 -26.52 -10.18 3.85
CA MET A 1 -25.69 -9.97 5.06
C MET A 1 -24.27 -9.71 4.62
N PRO A 2 -23.52 -8.79 5.25
CA PRO A 2 -22.08 -8.72 5.00
C PRO A 2 -21.44 -10.05 5.43
N LEU A 3 -20.69 -10.67 4.53
CA LEU A 3 -19.91 -11.87 4.82
C LEU A 3 -18.83 -11.45 5.84
N LYS A 4 -18.88 -12.05 7.04
CA LYS A 4 -17.79 -11.90 8.01
C LYS A 4 -16.63 -12.75 7.52
N LEU A 5 -15.45 -12.16 7.43
CA LEU A 5 -14.22 -12.88 7.13
C LEU A 5 -13.95 -13.92 8.23
N THR A 6 -13.31 -15.02 7.85
CA THR A 6 -12.73 -15.95 8.83
C THR A 6 -11.54 -15.31 9.53
N GLU A 7 -11.12 -15.89 10.67
CA GLU A 7 -9.92 -15.43 11.39
C GLU A 7 -8.67 -15.51 10.50
N GLU A 8 -8.54 -16.57 9.71
CA GLU A 8 -7.44 -16.76 8.77
C GLU A 8 -7.43 -15.70 7.66
N GLU A 9 -8.58 -15.37 7.09
CA GLU A 9 -8.69 -14.31 6.08
C GLU A 9 -8.36 -12.92 6.66
N LEU A 10 -8.69 -12.70 7.93
CA LEU A 10 -8.35 -11.46 8.62
C LEU A 10 -6.84 -11.37 8.88
N ASP A 11 -6.21 -12.46 9.32
CA ASP A 11 -4.76 -12.52 9.54
C ASP A 11 -3.98 -12.30 8.24
N ILE A 12 -4.40 -12.93 7.14
CA ILE A 12 -3.82 -12.72 5.81
C ILE A 12 -3.94 -11.25 5.41
N LYS A 13 -5.10 -10.63 5.63
CA LYS A 13 -5.33 -9.22 5.29
C LYS A 13 -4.40 -8.31 6.09
N ILE A 14 -4.23 -8.55 7.39
CA ILE A 14 -3.34 -7.77 8.26
C ILE A 14 -1.90 -7.91 7.77
N ALA A 15 -1.42 -9.15 7.59
CA ALA A 15 -0.06 -9.43 7.13
C ALA A 15 0.24 -8.77 5.78
N MET A 16 -0.71 -8.79 4.85
CA MET A 16 -0.55 -8.17 3.54
C MET A 16 -0.50 -6.63 3.62
N ASN A 17 -1.28 -6.03 4.51
CA ASN A 17 -1.22 -4.58 4.77
C ASN A 17 0.15 -4.20 5.34
N GLU A 18 0.64 -4.93 6.34
CA GLU A 18 1.95 -4.70 6.95
C GLU A 18 3.08 -4.82 5.93
N ALA A 19 3.11 -5.91 5.16
CA ALA A 19 4.11 -6.11 4.11
C ALA A 19 4.08 -4.99 3.05
N THR A 20 2.89 -4.50 2.70
CA THR A 20 2.74 -3.40 1.74
C THR A 20 3.19 -2.06 2.33
N ARG A 21 2.92 -1.81 3.62
CA ARG A 21 3.43 -0.60 4.33
C ARG A 21 4.95 -0.59 4.33
N GLU A 22 5.59 -1.71 4.67
CA GLU A 22 7.05 -1.82 4.66
C GLU A 22 7.64 -1.55 3.27
N ARG A 23 7.07 -2.15 2.22
CA ARG A 23 7.49 -1.90 0.83
C ARG A 23 7.33 -0.43 0.44
N TYR A 24 6.22 0.19 0.84
CA TYR A 24 5.98 1.60 0.57
C TYR A 24 6.98 2.51 1.29
N LEU A 25 7.32 2.22 2.55
CA LEU A 25 8.31 3.00 3.31
C LEU A 25 9.69 2.94 2.66
N LYS A 26 10.14 1.75 2.23
CA LYS A 26 11.39 1.59 1.47
C LYS A 26 11.36 2.33 0.14
N TYR A 27 10.25 2.22 -0.60
CA TYR A 27 10.03 2.96 -1.84
C TYR A 27 10.15 4.48 -1.62
N LYS A 28 9.52 5.00 -0.56
CA LYS A 28 9.57 6.42 -0.21
C LYS A 28 10.98 6.87 0.14
N GLU A 29 11.74 6.06 0.87
CA GLU A 29 13.14 6.34 1.20
C GLU A 29 14.02 6.43 -0.06
N ILE A 30 13.87 5.48 -0.99
CA ILE A 30 14.66 5.43 -2.23
C ILE A 30 14.30 6.57 -3.19
N THR A 31 12.99 6.84 -3.35
CA THR A 31 12.50 7.75 -4.40
C THR A 31 12.26 9.18 -3.93
N GLY A 32 12.25 9.42 -2.62
CA GLY A 32 11.78 10.69 -2.05
C GLY A 32 10.30 10.99 -2.29
N CYS A 33 9.52 10.02 -2.79
CA CYS A 33 8.12 10.23 -3.16
C CYS A 33 7.26 10.58 -1.94
N SER A 34 6.67 11.77 -1.93
CA SER A 34 5.79 12.19 -0.84
C SER A 34 4.49 11.38 -0.79
N ASN A 35 3.89 11.27 0.39
CA ASN A 35 2.60 10.58 0.56
C ASN A 35 1.50 11.15 -0.35
N SER A 36 1.51 12.47 -0.59
CA SER A 36 0.54 13.13 -1.48
C SER A 36 0.71 12.69 -2.93
N VAL A 37 1.96 12.64 -3.43
CA VAL A 37 2.25 12.23 -4.81
C VAL A 37 1.94 10.76 -5.01
N PHE A 38 2.33 9.91 -4.06
CA PHE A 38 1.99 8.49 -4.13
C PHE A 38 0.48 8.28 -4.13
N ALA A 39 -0.26 8.95 -3.24
CA ALA A 39 -1.72 8.86 -3.17
C ALA A 39 -2.37 9.16 -4.53
N VAL A 40 -1.92 10.21 -5.23
CA VAL A 40 -2.39 10.53 -6.59
C VAL A 40 -2.08 9.39 -7.57
N LYS A 41 -0.88 8.80 -7.53
CA LYS A 41 -0.51 7.69 -8.43
C LYS A 41 -1.38 6.44 -8.25
N VAL A 42 -1.75 6.13 -7.00
CA VAL A 42 -2.57 4.94 -6.67
C VAL A 42 -4.08 5.25 -6.62
N GLY A 43 -4.49 6.46 -6.98
CA GLY A 43 -5.91 6.84 -7.05
C GLY A 43 -6.60 7.08 -5.71
N PHE A 44 -5.85 7.39 -4.65
CA PHE A 44 -6.38 7.65 -3.31
C PHE A 44 -6.18 9.10 -2.86
N GLY A 45 -6.92 9.50 -1.83
CA GLY A 45 -6.70 10.76 -1.13
C GLY A 45 -5.43 10.70 -0.26
N ARG A 46 -4.76 11.85 -0.08
CA ARG A 46 -3.60 11.98 0.82
C ARG A 46 -3.88 11.43 2.22
N CYS A 47 -5.02 11.83 2.81
CA CYS A 47 -5.42 11.41 4.15
C CYS A 47 -5.64 9.89 4.24
N THR A 48 -6.08 9.26 3.15
CA THR A 48 -6.27 7.81 3.06
C THR A 48 -4.94 7.08 3.27
N ILE A 49 -3.88 7.49 2.57
CA ILE A 49 -2.54 6.92 2.75
C ILE A 49 -1.98 7.23 4.14
N GLN A 50 -2.17 8.45 4.66
CA GLN A 50 -1.70 8.81 6.01
C GLN A 50 -2.38 7.99 7.11
N ASN A 51 -3.70 7.80 7.03
CA ASN A 51 -4.45 7.02 8.01
C ASN A 51 -4.12 5.53 7.92
N TRP A 52 -3.90 5.00 6.71
CA TRP A 52 -3.44 3.63 6.52
C TRP A 52 -2.05 3.38 7.12
N LEU A 53 -1.11 4.32 6.91
CA LEU A 53 0.24 4.24 7.51
C LEU A 53 0.22 4.38 9.03
N ALA A 54 -0.75 5.11 9.57
CA ALA A 54 -0.98 5.22 11.01
C ALA A 54 -1.74 4.01 11.60
N GLY A 55 -2.02 2.96 10.81
CA GLY A 55 -2.70 1.75 11.27
C GLY A 55 -4.18 1.95 11.62
N LYS A 56 -4.81 3.05 11.17
CA LYS A 56 -6.22 3.34 11.50
C LYS A 56 -7.21 2.47 10.75
N PHE A 57 -6.80 1.90 9.61
CA PHE A 57 -7.59 0.95 8.84
C PHE A 57 -6.68 0.14 7.92
N ASP A 58 -7.23 -0.94 7.38
CA ASP A 58 -6.59 -1.82 6.42
C ASP A 58 -7.31 -1.78 5.06
N PHE A 59 -6.52 -1.70 3.99
CA PHE A 59 -7.02 -1.77 2.63
C PHE A 59 -7.49 -3.17 2.27
N SER A 60 -8.30 -3.26 1.21
CA SER A 60 -8.64 -4.52 0.56
C SER A 60 -7.42 -5.08 -0.17
N GLN A 61 -7.41 -6.40 -0.37
CA GLN A 61 -6.38 -7.09 -1.14
C GLN A 61 -6.15 -6.44 -2.52
N GLN A 62 -7.22 -6.17 -3.27
CA GLN A 62 -7.12 -5.55 -4.60
C GLN A 62 -6.43 -4.17 -4.56
N SER A 63 -6.71 -3.36 -3.54
CA SER A 63 -6.06 -2.05 -3.38
C SER A 63 -4.57 -2.21 -3.06
N LEU A 64 -4.20 -3.20 -2.26
CA LEU A 64 -2.80 -3.49 -1.94
C LEU A 64 -2.04 -4.03 -3.15
N GLU A 65 -2.62 -4.91 -3.94
CA GLU A 65 -2.04 -5.40 -5.20
C GLU A 65 -1.76 -4.24 -6.16
N HIS A 66 -2.72 -3.32 -6.31
CA HIS A 66 -2.53 -2.12 -7.13
C HIS A 66 -1.38 -1.24 -6.61
N MET A 67 -1.31 -0.99 -5.30
CA MET A 67 -0.19 -0.23 -4.72
C MET A 67 1.16 -0.91 -4.93
N GLN A 68 1.23 -2.23 -4.73
CA GLN A 68 2.45 -3.01 -4.92
C GLN A 68 2.91 -2.99 -6.38
N PHE A 69 1.99 -3.04 -7.33
CA PHE A 69 2.30 -2.91 -8.76
C PHE A 69 2.93 -1.54 -9.08
N ILE A 70 2.39 -0.45 -8.55
CA ILE A 70 2.94 0.90 -8.76
C ILE A 70 4.34 1.04 -8.12
N ILE A 71 4.53 0.48 -6.92
CA ILE A 71 5.84 0.44 -6.25
C ILE A 71 6.85 -0.35 -7.09
N GLY A 72 6.48 -1.56 -7.53
CA GLY A 72 7.34 -2.46 -8.31
C GLY A 72 7.75 -1.88 -9.66
N SER A 73 6.79 -1.38 -10.42
CA SER A 73 7.04 -0.76 -11.74
C SER A 73 7.96 0.46 -11.63
N THR A 74 7.84 1.27 -10.59
CA THR A 74 8.76 2.40 -10.37
C THR A 74 10.17 1.91 -10.00
N GLN A 75 10.30 0.83 -9.23
CA GLN A 75 11.61 0.25 -8.90
C GLN A 75 12.31 -0.34 -10.13
N GLU A 76 11.59 -1.00 -11.03
CA GLU A 76 12.15 -1.49 -12.29
C GLU A 76 12.65 -0.36 -13.19
N GLN A 77 11.88 0.73 -13.28
CA GLN A 77 12.29 1.92 -14.03
C GLN A 77 13.57 2.53 -13.47
N LEU A 78 13.71 2.64 -12.14
CA LEU A 78 14.91 3.17 -11.50
C LEU A 78 16.15 2.27 -11.68
N ARG A 79 15.98 0.95 -11.78
CA ARG A 79 17.09 0.02 -12.06
C ARG A 79 17.59 0.06 -13.51
N SER A 80 16.79 0.62 -14.41
CA SER A 80 17.07 0.68 -15.84
C SER A 80 17.77 1.97 -16.28
N ILE A 81 18.14 2.83 -15.31
CA ILE A 81 18.87 4.10 -15.48
C ILE A 81 20.28 3.91 -14.92
#